data_AF-A0A377YV17-F1
#
_entry.id   AF-A0A377YV17-F1
#
_cell.length_a   1.000
_cell.length_b   1.000
_cell.length_c   1.000
_cell.angle_alpha   90.00
_cell.angle_beta   90.00
_cell.angle_gamma   90.00
#
_symmetry.space_group_name_H-M   'P 1'
#
loop_
_entity.id
_entity.type
_entity.pdbx_description
1 polymer ?
#
loop_
_entity_poly.entity_id
_entity_poly.type
_entity_poly.pdbx_seq_one_letter_code
_entity_poly.pdbx_strand_id
1 'polypeptide(L)'
;MLQVDAPLADGRMFFRTDLVNMDAGSFSTHSDGSYSPSWGTCGEIACTSGSKNQTDSGASVAVGWKNDTWSGDIGTTPMGFNVVDVVGGLSYSSDVGPVGYTVNVHRRPISSSLLSFGGQKDSSSHTGATWGGVRADGGGLSLSYDRGEAHGIWSSLGADSLTG
;
A
#
# COMPACT_ATOMS: atom_id res chain seq x y z
N MET A 1 -5.66 10.35 9.56
CA MET A 1 -5.33 9.17 10.38
C MET A 1 -5.88 9.39 11.77
N LEU A 2 -6.57 8.39 12.32
CA LEU A 2 -6.95 8.29 13.73
C LEU A 2 -6.45 6.93 14.24
N GLN A 3 -5.75 6.91 15.37
CA GLN A 3 -5.28 5.68 16.00
C GLN A 3 -5.55 5.73 17.50
N VAL A 4 -5.98 4.58 18.04
CA VAL A 4 -6.17 4.36 19.48
C VAL A 4 -5.30 3.17 19.89
N ASP A 5 -4.47 3.37 20.90
CA ASP A 5 -3.59 2.35 21.46
C ASP A 5 -4.04 1.99 22.88
N ALA A 6 -4.03 0.70 23.21
CA ALA A 6 -4.31 0.21 24.55
C ALA A 6 -3.30 -0.88 24.96
N PRO A 7 -2.90 -0.95 26.24
CA PRO A 7 -2.10 -2.06 26.73
C PRO A 7 -2.91 -3.37 26.66
N LEU A 8 -2.28 -4.45 26.19
CA LEU A 8 -2.87 -5.78 26.16
C LEU A 8 -1.78 -6.83 26.40
N ALA A 9 -1.89 -7.57 27.51
CA ALA A 9 -0.88 -8.49 28.01
C ALA A 9 0.49 -7.81 28.16
N ASP A 10 1.54 -8.38 27.58
CA ASP A 10 2.91 -7.87 27.53
C ASP A 10 3.16 -6.90 26.36
N GLY A 11 2.11 -6.52 25.62
CA GLY A 11 2.20 -5.66 24.46
C GLY A 11 1.18 -4.53 24.42
N ARG A 12 1.02 -3.94 23.24
CA ARG A 12 0.03 -2.89 22.95
C ARG A 12 -0.78 -3.28 21.72
N MET A 13 -2.10 -3.28 21.88
CA MET A 13 -3.02 -3.35 20.75
C MET A 13 -3.25 -1.94 20.19
N PHE A 14 -3.48 -1.85 18.89
CA PHE A 14 -3.89 -0.62 18.25
C PHE A 14 -5.08 -0.86 17.33
N PHE A 15 -5.95 0.15 17.24
CA PHE A 15 -6.97 0.26 16.21
C PHE A 15 -6.71 1.55 15.44
N ARG A 16 -6.67 1.48 14.11
CA ARG A 16 -6.35 2.61 13.23
C ARG A 16 -7.40 2.75 12.14
N THR A 17 -7.67 3.99 11.77
CA THR A 17 -8.48 4.35 10.60
C THR A 17 -7.78 5.44 9.80
N ASP A 18 -7.69 5.26 8.50
CA ASP A 18 -7.09 6.23 7.58
C ASP A 18 -8.12 6.68 6.55
N LEU A 19 -8.35 7.99 6.49
CA LEU A 19 -9.14 8.62 5.43
C LEU A 19 -8.16 9.11 4.37
N VAL A 20 -8.29 8.60 3.16
CA VAL A 20 -7.40 8.87 2.04
C VAL A 20 -8.18 9.53 0.92
N ASN A 21 -7.64 10.61 0.38
CA ASN A 21 -8.12 11.27 -0.82
C ASN A 21 -6.93 11.49 -1.76
N MET A 22 -7.03 10.99 -2.98
CA MET A 22 -6.01 11.13 -4.02
C MET A 22 -6.60 11.88 -5.21
N ASP A 23 -5.87 12.88 -5.68
CA ASP A 23 -6.19 13.65 -6.87
C ASP A 23 -4.98 13.64 -7.80
N ALA A 24 -5.11 12.95 -8.93
CA ALA A 24 -4.10 12.88 -9.99
C ALA A 24 -4.34 13.93 -11.10
N GLY A 25 -5.31 14.83 -10.90
CA GLY A 25 -5.68 15.88 -11.84
C GLY A 25 -6.58 15.39 -12.97
N SER A 26 -6.67 16.20 -14.02
CA SER A 26 -7.49 15.94 -15.20
C SER A 26 -6.64 15.80 -16.45
N PHE A 27 -7.03 14.91 -17.36
CA PHE A 27 -6.37 14.79 -18.67
C PHE A 27 -6.53 16.07 -19.50
N SER A 28 -5.46 16.46 -20.20
CA SER A 28 -5.50 17.53 -21.20
C SER A 28 -6.33 17.09 -22.40
N THR A 29 -7.32 17.88 -22.77
CA THR A 29 -8.23 17.58 -23.87
C THR A 29 -7.87 18.33 -25.14
N HIS A 30 -8.12 17.71 -26.28
CA HIS A 30 -8.01 18.33 -27.60
C HIS A 30 -9.21 19.26 -27.85
N SER A 31 -9.18 20.00 -28.96
CA SER A 31 -10.24 20.96 -29.31
C SER A 31 -11.61 20.31 -29.56
N ASP A 32 -11.62 19.02 -29.93
CA ASP A 32 -12.83 18.21 -30.10
C ASP A 32 -13.32 17.57 -28.78
N GLY A 33 -12.64 17.85 -27.66
CA GLY A 33 -12.96 17.32 -26.34
C GLY A 33 -12.46 15.92 -26.06
N SER A 34 -11.80 15.26 -27.04
CA SER A 34 -11.13 13.97 -26.87
C SER A 34 -9.83 14.09 -26.07
N TYR A 35 -9.30 12.97 -25.59
CA TYR A 35 -8.02 12.90 -24.89
C TYR A 35 -7.29 11.59 -25.24
N SER A 36 -5.98 11.70 -25.45
CA SER A 36 -5.11 10.59 -25.90
C SER A 36 -3.84 10.43 -25.05
N PRO A 37 -3.94 10.36 -23.70
CA PRO A 37 -2.79 10.12 -22.85
C PRO A 37 -2.23 8.70 -23.06
N SER A 38 -0.96 8.49 -22.72
CA SER A 38 -0.37 7.16 -22.58
C SER A 38 -0.88 6.46 -21.31
N TRP A 39 -2.19 6.23 -21.25
CA TRP A 39 -2.91 5.69 -20.09
C TRP A 39 -4.11 4.87 -20.57
N GLY A 40 -4.33 3.72 -19.93
CA GLY A 40 -5.38 2.78 -20.32
C GLY A 40 -5.26 2.40 -21.80
N THR A 41 -6.38 2.40 -22.51
CA THR A 41 -6.39 2.17 -23.96
C THR A 41 -6.48 3.47 -24.78
N CYS A 42 -6.42 4.63 -24.12
CA CYS A 42 -6.61 5.94 -24.74
C CYS A 42 -5.41 6.44 -25.57
N GLY A 43 -4.24 5.83 -25.38
CA GLY A 43 -3.02 6.18 -26.14
C GLY A 43 -3.01 5.60 -27.55
N GLU A 44 -3.69 4.46 -27.75
CA GLU A 44 -3.80 3.79 -29.05
C GLU A 44 -4.97 4.33 -29.87
N ILE A 45 -6.09 4.60 -29.19
CA ILE A 45 -7.30 5.19 -29.78
C ILE A 45 -7.73 6.33 -28.87
N ALA A 46 -8.00 7.52 -29.41
CA ALA A 46 -8.38 8.65 -28.57
C ALA A 46 -9.70 8.40 -27.84
N CYS A 47 -9.71 8.62 -26.53
CA CYS A 47 -10.91 8.50 -25.72
C CYS A 47 -11.77 9.77 -25.86
N THR A 48 -13.08 9.58 -26.03
CA THR A 48 -14.03 10.67 -26.28
C THR A 48 -15.07 10.84 -25.18
N SER A 49 -15.16 9.87 -24.27
CA SER A 49 -16.09 9.88 -23.13
C SER A 49 -15.41 9.40 -21.85
N GLY A 50 -16.14 9.36 -20.73
CA GLY A 50 -15.60 8.95 -19.43
C GLY A 50 -15.06 10.10 -18.59
N SER A 51 -14.64 9.79 -17.35
CA SER A 51 -14.11 10.79 -16.44
C SER A 51 -12.73 11.24 -16.90
N LYS A 52 -12.58 12.54 -17.13
CA LYS A 52 -11.28 13.18 -17.38
C LYS A 52 -10.52 13.42 -16.09
N ASN A 53 -11.26 13.64 -15.00
CA ASN A 53 -10.70 13.85 -13.68
C ASN A 53 -10.42 12.52 -13.00
N GLN A 54 -9.20 12.35 -12.53
CA GLN A 54 -8.69 11.13 -11.92
C GLN A 54 -8.53 11.36 -10.42
N THR A 55 -9.64 11.21 -9.70
CA THR A 55 -9.71 11.37 -8.24
C THR A 55 -10.35 10.14 -7.62
N ASP A 56 -9.87 9.74 -6.45
CA ASP A 56 -10.47 8.66 -5.68
C ASP A 56 -10.32 8.91 -4.18
N SER A 57 -11.29 8.46 -3.40
CA SER A 57 -11.33 8.69 -1.95
C SER A 57 -11.90 7.49 -1.23
N GLY A 58 -11.35 7.17 -0.06
CA GLY A 58 -11.81 6.04 0.71
C GLY A 58 -11.31 6.05 2.16
N ALA A 59 -11.83 5.10 2.93
CA ALA A 59 -11.47 4.89 4.33
C ALA A 59 -10.93 3.48 4.52
N SER A 60 -9.73 3.33 5.09
CA SER A 60 -9.21 2.03 5.53
C SER A 60 -9.28 1.90 7.04
N VAL A 61 -9.35 0.65 7.49
CA VAL A 61 -9.27 0.29 8.91
C VAL A 61 -8.18 -0.76 9.10
N ALA A 62 -7.53 -0.73 10.26
CA ALA A 62 -6.56 -1.73 10.66
C ALA A 62 -6.62 -1.97 12.16
N VAL A 63 -6.38 -3.21 12.56
CA VAL A 63 -6.16 -3.61 13.94
C VAL A 63 -4.86 -4.39 14.01
N GLY A 64 -4.12 -4.21 15.10
CA GLY A 64 -2.91 -4.97 15.31
C GLY A 64 -2.48 -4.97 16.76
N TRP A 65 -1.39 -5.69 17.01
CA TRP A 65 -0.78 -5.84 18.30
C TRP A 65 0.74 -5.98 18.15
N LYS A 66 1.48 -5.43 19.10
CA LYS A 66 2.94 -5.55 19.14
C LYS A 66 3.46 -5.65 20.57
N ASN A 67 4.48 -6.48 20.76
CA ASN A 67 5.39 -6.46 21.90
C ASN A 67 6.84 -6.42 21.38
N ASP A 68 7.83 -6.70 22.23
CA ASP A 68 9.24 -6.68 21.85
C ASP A 68 9.63 -7.81 20.88
N THR A 69 8.84 -8.89 20.81
CA THR A 69 9.16 -10.11 20.05
C THR A 69 8.31 -10.27 18.79
N TRP A 70 7.04 -9.91 18.83
CA TRP A 70 6.07 -10.14 17.78
C TRP A 70 5.34 -8.84 17.47
N SER A 71 5.10 -8.59 16.19
CA SER A 71 4.15 -7.57 15.77
C SER A 71 3.28 -8.11 14.66
N GLY A 72 1.98 -7.90 14.75
CA GLY A 72 1.03 -8.37 13.77
C GLY A 72 -0.07 -7.35 13.53
N ASP A 73 -0.46 -7.19 12.27
CA ASP A 73 -1.58 -6.34 11.89
C ASP A 73 -2.37 -6.91 10.72
N ILE A 74 -3.65 -6.60 10.72
CA ILE A 74 -4.57 -6.87 9.62
C ILE A 74 -5.45 -5.64 9.40
N GLY A 75 -5.68 -5.32 8.15
CA GLY A 75 -6.51 -4.18 7.77
C GLY A 75 -6.94 -4.26 6.32
N THR A 76 -7.43 -3.14 5.81
CA THR A 76 -7.89 -3.02 4.43
C THR A 76 -7.13 -1.91 3.70
N THR A 77 -7.16 -1.93 2.37
CA THR A 77 -6.94 -0.71 1.60
C THR A 77 -8.17 0.21 1.70
N PRO A 78 -8.09 1.49 1.29
CA PRO A 78 -9.19 2.43 1.45
C PRO A 78 -10.47 1.96 0.75
N MET A 79 -11.51 1.66 1.53
CA MET A 79 -12.83 1.33 1.02
C MET A 79 -13.45 2.58 0.41
N GLY A 80 -13.78 2.51 -0.88
CA GLY A 80 -14.14 3.66 -1.71
C GLY A 80 -13.32 3.69 -2.99
N PHE A 81 -12.10 3.14 -2.95
CA PHE A 81 -11.27 2.95 -4.13
C PHE A 81 -11.83 1.88 -5.09
N ASN A 82 -11.39 1.92 -6.35
CA ASN A 82 -11.79 0.93 -7.36
C ASN A 82 -11.36 -0.52 -7.02
N VAL A 83 -10.21 -0.71 -6.37
CA VAL A 83 -9.65 -2.01 -5.99
C VAL A 83 -9.37 -2.02 -4.48
N VAL A 84 -10.13 -2.84 -3.76
CA VAL A 84 -10.07 -2.96 -2.30
C VAL A 84 -9.60 -4.36 -1.91
N ASP A 85 -8.59 -4.45 -1.04
CA ASP A 85 -8.01 -5.70 -0.55
C ASP A 85 -7.85 -5.70 0.96
N VAL A 86 -7.77 -6.91 1.52
CA VAL A 86 -7.26 -7.15 2.86
C VAL A 86 -5.73 -7.18 2.81
N VAL A 87 -5.10 -6.43 3.71
CA VAL A 87 -3.65 -6.26 3.84
C VAL A 87 -3.23 -6.53 5.28
N GLY A 88 -1.95 -6.77 5.51
CA GLY A 88 -1.45 -7.04 6.85
C GLY A 88 0.01 -7.44 6.87
N GLY A 89 0.48 -7.82 8.04
CA GLY A 89 1.81 -8.36 8.21
C GLY A 89 2.00 -9.01 9.55
N LEU A 90 3.02 -9.86 9.63
CA LEU A 90 3.50 -10.46 10.85
C LEU A 90 5.03 -10.34 10.86
N SER A 91 5.58 -9.87 11.97
CA SER A 91 7.01 -9.85 12.21
C SER A 91 7.36 -10.56 13.50
N TYR A 92 8.54 -11.17 13.50
CA TYR A 92 9.18 -11.76 14.65
C TYR A 92 10.58 -11.19 14.81
N SER A 93 10.90 -10.74 16.01
CA SER A 93 12.18 -10.15 16.39
C SER A 93 12.76 -10.92 17.56
N SER A 94 14.04 -11.27 17.47
CA SER A 94 14.76 -11.94 18.55
C SER A 94 16.26 -11.67 18.41
N ASP A 95 17.03 -12.03 19.42
CA ASP A 95 18.47 -11.81 19.47
C ASP A 95 19.21 -13.15 19.55
N VAL A 96 20.26 -13.28 18.73
CA VAL A 96 21.23 -14.38 18.79
C VAL A 96 22.56 -13.80 19.25
N GLY A 97 22.73 -13.76 20.58
CA GLY A 97 23.88 -13.13 21.21
C GLY A 97 23.89 -11.61 20.94
N PRO A 98 24.93 -11.06 20.30
CA PRO A 98 25.01 -9.62 19.97
C PRO A 98 24.31 -9.24 18.65
N VAL A 99 23.72 -10.19 17.92
CA VAL A 99 23.04 -9.94 16.64
C VAL A 99 21.53 -10.02 16.85
N GLY A 100 20.84 -8.90 16.63
CA GLY A 100 19.39 -8.86 16.52
C GLY A 100 18.96 -9.29 15.12
N TYR A 101 17.83 -10.00 15.02
CA TYR A 101 17.23 -10.32 13.75
C TYR A 101 15.72 -10.12 13.79
N THR A 102 15.17 -9.67 12.67
CA THR A 102 13.74 -9.54 12.46
C THR A 102 13.36 -10.20 11.15
N VAL A 103 12.43 -11.16 11.21
CA VAL A 103 11.81 -11.76 10.04
C VAL A 103 10.40 -11.20 9.91
N ASN A 104 10.01 -10.77 8.72
CA ASN A 104 8.64 -10.33 8.45
C ASN A 104 8.05 -10.99 7.21
N VAL A 105 6.74 -11.18 7.24
CA VAL A 105 5.92 -11.49 6.07
C VAL A 105 4.80 -10.47 6.01
N HIS A 106 4.47 -10.00 4.81
CA HIS A 106 3.52 -8.92 4.65
C HIS A 106 2.80 -8.97 3.31
N ARG A 107 1.60 -8.40 3.31
CA ARG A 107 0.85 -7.98 2.13
C ARG A 107 0.58 -6.50 2.27
N ARG A 108 1.18 -5.65 1.43
CA ARG A 108 1.07 -4.18 1.52
C ARG A 108 0.68 -3.55 0.19
N PRO A 109 -0.11 -2.47 0.18
CA PRO A 109 -0.45 -1.76 -1.05
C PRO A 109 0.70 -0.87 -1.54
N ILE A 110 0.86 -0.73 -2.85
CA ILE A 110 1.80 0.22 -3.46
C ILE A 110 1.14 1.60 -3.60
N SER A 111 1.42 2.50 -2.67
CA SER A 111 0.73 3.80 -2.54
C SER A 111 1.34 4.97 -3.36
N SER A 112 2.26 4.69 -4.29
CA SER A 112 2.99 5.73 -5.03
C SER A 112 2.17 6.46 -6.10
N SER A 113 1.05 5.90 -6.54
CA SER A 113 0.14 6.50 -7.52
C SER A 113 -1.30 6.09 -7.27
N LEU A 114 -2.26 6.85 -7.81
CA LEU A 114 -3.67 6.46 -7.75
C LEU A 114 -3.89 5.07 -8.38
N LEU A 115 -3.26 4.82 -9.53
CA LEU A 115 -3.36 3.53 -10.22
C LEU A 115 -2.82 2.37 -9.38
N SER A 116 -1.62 2.50 -8.83
CA SER A 116 -1.00 1.42 -8.05
C SER A 116 -1.70 1.22 -6.70
N PHE A 117 -2.28 2.26 -6.11
CA PHE A 117 -2.89 2.17 -4.79
C PHE A 117 -4.34 1.67 -4.85
N GLY A 118 -5.19 2.44 -5.53
CA GLY A 118 -6.64 2.24 -5.57
C GLY A 118 -7.16 1.68 -6.88
N GLY A 119 -6.32 1.62 -7.91
CA GLY A 119 -6.75 1.25 -9.25
C GLY A 119 -7.52 2.38 -9.95
N GLN A 120 -7.58 2.31 -11.27
CA GLN A 120 -8.38 3.22 -12.08
C GLN A 120 -9.19 2.44 -13.11
N LYS A 121 -10.18 3.11 -13.69
CA LYS A 121 -11.13 2.51 -14.64
C LYS A 121 -10.98 3.13 -16.01
N ASP A 122 -10.93 2.30 -17.05
CA ASP A 122 -10.69 2.73 -18.43
C ASP A 122 -11.83 3.63 -18.88
N SER A 123 -11.59 4.41 -19.93
CA SER A 123 -12.64 5.22 -20.52
C SER A 123 -13.84 4.33 -20.89
N SER A 124 -15.04 4.82 -20.58
CA SER A 124 -16.29 4.15 -20.94
C SER A 124 -16.53 4.05 -22.43
N SER A 125 -15.82 4.83 -23.27
CA SER A 125 -15.87 4.67 -24.73
C SER A 125 -15.13 3.43 -25.21
N HIS A 126 -14.28 2.83 -24.37
CA HIS A 126 -13.46 1.66 -24.69
C HIS A 126 -13.85 0.47 -23.81
N THR A 127 -12.92 -0.07 -23.01
CA THR A 127 -13.14 -1.31 -22.26
C THR A 127 -13.96 -1.09 -21.00
N GLY A 128 -13.87 0.10 -20.38
CA GLY A 128 -14.42 0.38 -19.06
C GLY A 128 -13.90 -0.56 -17.96
N ALA A 129 -12.80 -1.28 -18.18
CA ALA A 129 -12.24 -2.22 -17.21
C ALA A 129 -11.53 -1.49 -16.08
N THR A 130 -11.56 -2.06 -14.88
CA THR A 130 -10.78 -1.59 -13.72
C THR A 130 -9.47 -2.37 -13.66
N TRP A 131 -8.35 -1.68 -13.47
CA TRP A 131 -7.04 -2.31 -13.25
C TRP A 131 -6.19 -1.51 -12.25
N GLY A 132 -5.11 -2.13 -11.76
CA GLY A 132 -4.22 -1.53 -10.77
C GLY A 132 -4.55 -2.03 -9.37
N GLY A 133 -4.31 -1.22 -8.34
CA GLY A 133 -4.42 -1.71 -6.97
C GLY A 133 -3.36 -2.78 -6.67
N VAL A 134 -2.12 -2.48 -7.04
CA VAL A 134 -0.97 -3.37 -6.87
C VAL A 134 -0.70 -3.62 -5.39
N ARG A 135 -0.47 -4.89 -5.06
CA ARG A 135 -0.05 -5.39 -3.75
C ARG A 135 1.31 -6.05 -3.85
N ALA A 136 2.15 -5.77 -2.87
CA ALA A 136 3.38 -6.48 -2.61
C ALA A 136 3.11 -7.55 -1.57
N ASP A 137 3.19 -8.81 -2.00
CA ASP A 137 3.08 -10.00 -1.17
C ASP A 137 4.47 -10.60 -1.02
N GLY A 138 5.05 -10.49 0.17
CA GLY A 138 6.44 -10.86 0.36
C GLY A 138 6.89 -10.90 1.79
N GLY A 139 8.20 -10.88 1.96
CA GLY A 139 8.83 -10.99 3.25
C GLY A 139 10.27 -10.56 3.22
N GLY A 140 10.82 -10.36 4.41
CA GLY A 140 12.17 -9.87 4.58
C GLY A 140 12.83 -10.39 5.85
N LEU A 141 14.15 -10.30 5.83
CA LEU A 141 15.03 -10.54 6.96
C LEU A 141 15.87 -9.29 7.16
N SER A 142 15.80 -8.74 8.36
CA SER A 142 16.69 -7.69 8.82
C SER A 142 17.62 -8.25 9.89
N LEU A 143 18.89 -7.90 9.80
CA LEU A 143 19.92 -8.25 10.78
C LEU A 143 20.54 -6.95 11.30
N SER A 144 20.71 -6.85 12.60
CA SER A 144 21.38 -5.75 13.27
C SER A 144 22.48 -6.29 14.16
N TYR A 145 23.66 -5.69 14.07
CA TYR A 145 24.76 -5.92 14.97
C TYR A 145 25.13 -4.60 15.61
N ASP A 146 24.64 -4.39 16.83
CA ASP A 146 24.90 -3.21 17.63
C ASP A 146 25.63 -3.63 18.90
N ARG A 147 26.86 -3.13 19.08
CA ARG A 147 27.66 -3.39 20.28
C ARG A 147 27.33 -2.43 21.42
N GLY A 148 26.42 -1.47 21.22
CA GLY A 148 26.07 -0.45 22.22
C GLY A 148 27.17 0.60 22.43
N GLU A 149 28.13 0.66 21.52
CA GLU A 149 29.28 1.58 21.54
C GLU A 149 29.12 2.63 20.42
N ALA A 150 30.21 3.07 19.79
CA ALA A 150 30.15 4.11 18.75
C ALA A 150 29.72 3.60 17.36
N HIS A 151 29.56 2.28 17.17
CA HIS A 151 29.39 1.66 15.86
C HIS A 151 28.35 0.54 15.88
N GLY A 152 27.52 0.51 14.84
CA GLY A 152 26.57 -0.57 14.54
C GLY A 152 26.48 -0.80 13.04
N ILE A 153 26.16 -2.03 12.64
CA ILE A 153 25.96 -2.43 11.25
C ILE A 153 24.59 -3.10 11.14
N TRP A 154 23.86 -2.81 10.08
CA TRP A 154 22.59 -3.46 9.77
C TRP A 154 22.54 -3.85 8.30
N SER A 155 21.74 -4.87 8.01
CA SER A 155 21.45 -5.33 6.65
C SER A 155 20.00 -5.79 6.57
N SER A 156 19.35 -5.53 5.44
CA SER A 156 17.98 -5.95 5.18
C SER A 156 17.88 -6.56 3.79
N LEU A 157 17.24 -7.73 3.71
CA LEU A 157 16.99 -8.45 2.48
C LEU A 157 15.47 -8.69 2.40
N GLY A 158 14.87 -8.43 1.25
CA GLY A 158 13.44 -8.60 1.04
C GLY A 158 13.14 -9.08 -0.37
N ALA A 159 12.05 -9.80 -0.53
CA ALA A 159 11.54 -10.24 -1.82
C ALA A 159 10.01 -10.21 -1.81
N ASP A 160 9.44 -9.66 -2.88
CA ASP A 160 8.01 -9.43 -3.00
C ASP A 160 7.51 -9.87 -4.38
N SER A 161 6.35 -10.52 -4.40
CA SER A 161 5.53 -10.71 -5.59
C SER A 161 4.60 -9.52 -5.75
N LEU A 162 4.60 -8.89 -6.92
CA LEU A 162 3.75 -7.74 -7.22
C LEU A 162 2.55 -8.19 -8.06
N THR A 163 1.34 -8.04 -7.51
CA THR A 163 0.08 -8.47 -8.16
C THR A 163 -0.97 -7.36 -8.12
N GLY A 164 -1.81 -7.24 -9.15
CA GLY A 164 -2.88 -6.24 -9.29
C GLY A 164 -3.60 -6.38 -10.63
#